data_AF-A0A0F7FU61-F1
#
_entry.id   AF-A0A0F7FU61-F1
#
_cell.length_a   1.000
_cell.length_b   1.000
_cell.length_c   1.000
_cell.angle_alpha   90.00
_cell.angle_beta   90.00
_cell.angle_gamma   90.00
#
_symmetry.space_group_name_H-M   'P 1'
#
loop_
_entity.id
_entity.type
_entity.pdbx_description
1 polymer ?
#
loop_
_entity_poly.entity_id
_entity_poly.type
_entity_poly.pdbx_seq_one_letter_code
_entity_poly.pdbx_strand_id
1 'polypeptide(L)'
;MSDAADEGRSLRELVASATDDLTGLVHDEIALAKAEIRQDVQRVKLGGVVGVIAGVLALVALPLLAIALAFWIRAWWGAPPAIAFLVTAGVFLLIAGIFAALAAAKFKRISPPERSIRSAKESASVLSGVRPHPRAAANGKAGTPV
;
A
#
# COMPACT_ATOMS: atom_id res chain seq x y z
N MET A 1 -26.08 -54.48 -12.65
CA MET A 1 -26.21 -53.06 -13.06
C MET A 1 -26.12 -52.06 -11.88
N SER A 2 -25.80 -52.51 -10.67
CA SER A 2 -25.66 -51.66 -9.46
C SER A 2 -24.24 -51.13 -9.21
N ASP A 3 -23.21 -51.77 -9.77
CA ASP A 3 -21.78 -51.49 -9.50
C ASP A 3 -21.34 -50.10 -10.02
N ALA A 4 -21.73 -49.75 -11.25
CA ALA A 4 -21.38 -48.46 -11.87
C ALA A 4 -22.06 -47.23 -11.21
N ALA A 5 -23.17 -47.43 -10.49
CA ALA A 5 -23.85 -46.34 -9.78
C ALA A 5 -23.18 -46.04 -8.43
N ASP A 6 -22.54 -47.05 -7.82
CA ASP A 6 -21.81 -46.95 -6.56
C ASP A 6 -20.45 -46.28 -6.76
N GLU A 7 -19.71 -46.65 -7.81
CA GLU A 7 -18.47 -45.97 -8.22
C GLU A 7 -18.67 -44.49 -8.55
N GLY A 8 -19.78 -44.14 -9.22
CA GLY A 8 -20.11 -42.75 -9.50
C GLY A 8 -20.44 -41.95 -8.23
N ARG A 9 -20.93 -42.59 -7.17
CA ARG A 9 -21.23 -41.94 -5.88
C ARG A 9 -19.94 -41.72 -5.08
N SER A 10 -19.02 -42.68 -5.04
CA SER A 10 -17.74 -42.54 -4.35
C SER A 10 -16.82 -41.50 -5.01
N LEU A 11 -16.78 -41.40 -6.34
CA LEU A 11 -16.02 -40.37 -7.04
C LEU A 11 -16.56 -38.95 -6.76
N ARG A 12 -17.89 -38.81 -6.66
CA ARG A 12 -18.53 -37.55 -6.25
C ARG A 12 -18.18 -37.18 -4.82
N GLU A 13 -18.04 -38.15 -3.93
CA GLU A 13 -17.68 -37.94 -2.52
C GLU A 13 -16.20 -37.54 -2.36
N LEU A 14 -15.28 -38.18 -3.11
CA LEU A 14 -13.86 -37.80 -3.17
C LEU A 14 -13.63 -36.40 -3.74
N VAL A 15 -14.36 -36.04 -4.80
CA VAL A 15 -14.30 -34.69 -5.38
C VAL A 15 -14.90 -33.67 -4.42
N ALA A 16 -15.99 -34.00 -3.74
CA ALA A 16 -16.58 -33.13 -2.73
C ALA A 16 -15.62 -32.89 -1.55
N SER A 17 -14.97 -33.94 -1.02
CA SER A 17 -14.02 -33.82 0.08
C SER A 17 -12.77 -33.02 -0.33
N ALA A 18 -12.21 -33.28 -1.51
CA ALA A 18 -11.06 -32.52 -2.02
C ALA A 18 -11.38 -31.03 -2.25
N THR A 19 -12.61 -30.72 -2.68
CA THR A 19 -13.07 -29.34 -2.84
C THR A 19 -13.24 -28.65 -1.49
N ASP A 20 -13.69 -29.38 -0.46
CA ASP A 20 -13.86 -28.86 0.90
C ASP A 20 -12.49 -28.57 1.54
N ASP A 21 -11.53 -29.48 1.40
CA ASP A 21 -10.15 -29.30 1.88
C ASP A 21 -9.47 -28.10 1.19
N LEU A 22 -9.63 -27.97 -0.13
CA LEU A 22 -9.13 -26.81 -0.89
C LEU A 22 -9.78 -25.50 -0.43
N THR A 23 -11.08 -25.53 -0.10
CA THR A 23 -11.80 -24.36 0.42
C THR A 23 -11.26 -23.96 1.79
N GLY A 24 -10.95 -24.94 2.65
CA GLY A 24 -10.29 -24.72 3.94
C GLY A 24 -8.92 -24.04 3.78
N LEU A 25 -8.06 -24.56 2.92
CA LEU A 25 -6.72 -23.99 2.67
C LEU A 25 -6.78 -22.55 2.17
N VAL A 26 -7.69 -22.24 1.25
CA VAL A 26 -7.87 -20.87 0.75
C VAL A 26 -8.35 -19.95 1.88
N HIS A 27 -9.24 -20.43 2.75
CA HIS A 27 -9.70 -19.66 3.90
C HIS A 27 -8.56 -19.34 4.88
N ASP A 28 -7.70 -20.31 5.13
CA ASP A 28 -6.55 -20.16 6.02
C ASP A 28 -5.51 -19.19 5.45
N GLU A 29 -5.22 -19.27 4.15
CA GLU A 29 -4.30 -18.34 3.48
C GLU A 29 -4.84 -16.90 3.51
N ILE A 30 -6.15 -16.73 3.30
CA ILE A 30 -6.82 -15.42 3.44
C ILE A 30 -6.76 -14.93 4.89
N ALA A 31 -6.98 -15.82 5.87
CA ALA A 31 -6.92 -15.47 7.29
C ALA A 31 -5.51 -15.02 7.68
N LEU A 32 -4.48 -15.70 7.18
CA LEU A 32 -3.08 -15.36 7.39
C LEU A 32 -2.72 -14.02 6.73
N ALA A 33 -3.04 -13.85 5.44
CA ALA A 33 -2.81 -12.60 4.73
C ALA A 33 -3.52 -11.42 5.42
N LYS A 34 -4.74 -11.63 5.92
CA LYS A 34 -5.49 -10.63 6.69
C LYS A 34 -4.82 -10.31 8.03
N ALA A 35 -4.23 -11.30 8.70
CA ALA A 35 -3.48 -11.10 9.93
C ALA A 35 -2.21 -10.27 9.67
N GLU A 36 -1.46 -10.58 8.60
CA GLU A 36 -0.27 -9.85 8.20
C GLU A 36 -0.58 -8.39 7.84
N ILE A 37 -1.60 -8.17 6.99
CA ILE A 37 -2.06 -6.81 6.64
C ILE A 37 -2.49 -6.05 7.91
N ARG A 38 -3.19 -6.70 8.85
CA ARG A 38 -3.57 -6.06 10.12
C ARG A 38 -2.34 -5.65 10.94
N GLN A 39 -1.32 -6.51 11.04
CA GLN A 39 -0.08 -6.18 11.73
C GLN A 39 0.62 -5.00 11.08
N ASP A 40 0.73 -5.00 9.75
CA ASP A 40 1.36 -3.90 9.01
C ASP A 40 0.58 -2.59 9.16
N VAL A 41 -0.75 -2.62 9.08
CA VAL A 41 -1.59 -1.45 9.34
C VAL A 41 -1.39 -0.94 10.77
N GLN A 42 -1.30 -1.80 11.77
CA GLN A 42 -1.04 -1.36 13.15
C GLN A 42 0.34 -0.72 13.28
N ARG A 43 1.38 -1.32 12.67
CA ARG A 43 2.75 -0.75 12.65
C ARG A 43 2.77 0.61 11.98
N VAL A 44 2.13 0.74 10.82
CA VAL A 44 2.01 2.00 10.08
C VAL A 44 1.21 3.03 10.87
N LYS A 45 0.14 2.61 11.57
CA LYS A 45 -0.68 3.52 12.39
C LYS A 45 0.11 4.06 13.58
N LEU A 46 0.78 3.19 14.33
CA LEU A 46 1.64 3.57 15.46
C LEU A 46 2.80 4.45 15.01
N GLY A 47 3.53 4.02 13.98
CA GLY A 47 4.62 4.80 13.39
C GLY A 47 4.15 6.14 12.83
N GLY A 48 2.97 6.18 12.23
CA GLY A 48 2.34 7.38 11.69
C GLY A 48 1.99 8.40 12.78
N VAL A 49 1.34 7.97 13.86
CA VAL A 49 0.99 8.88 14.98
C VAL A 49 2.23 9.46 15.62
N VAL A 50 3.21 8.62 15.96
CA VAL A 50 4.47 9.07 16.57
C VAL A 50 5.23 9.98 15.61
N GLY A 51 5.28 9.64 14.32
CA GLY A 51 5.90 10.44 13.27
C GLY A 51 5.26 11.82 13.12
N VAL A 52 3.94 11.92 13.18
CA VAL A 52 3.21 13.21 13.14
C VAL A 52 3.54 14.05 14.36
N ILE A 53 3.49 13.47 15.57
CA ILE A 53 3.82 14.19 16.82
C ILE A 53 5.27 14.69 16.76
N ALA A 54 6.21 13.84 16.39
CA ALA A 54 7.61 14.21 16.23
C ALA A 54 7.79 15.32 15.18
N GLY A 55 7.07 15.24 14.05
CA GLY A 55 7.08 16.26 13.01
C GLY A 55 6.57 17.61 13.49
N VAL A 56 5.45 17.64 14.23
CA VAL A 56 4.90 18.87 14.82
C VAL A 56 5.88 19.47 15.82
N LEU A 57 6.44 18.66 16.72
CA LEU A 57 7.43 19.12 17.70
C LEU A 57 8.69 19.66 17.01
N ALA A 58 9.18 19.00 15.97
CA ALA A 58 10.31 19.49 15.18
C ALA A 58 9.97 20.83 14.50
N LEU A 59 8.77 20.98 13.95
CA LEU A 59 8.32 22.20 13.29
C LEU A 59 8.20 23.38 14.27
N VAL A 60 7.75 23.13 15.51
CA VAL A 60 7.72 24.13 16.59
C VAL A 60 9.12 24.43 17.13
N ALA A 61 9.98 23.43 17.26
CA ALA A 61 11.34 23.59 17.76
C ALA A 61 12.27 24.31 16.77
N LEU A 62 12.05 24.15 15.46
CA LEU A 62 12.89 24.74 14.41
C LEU A 62 13.07 26.27 14.53
N PRO A 63 12.01 27.10 14.66
CA PRO A 63 12.18 28.54 14.85
C PRO A 63 12.87 28.87 16.19
N LEU A 64 12.62 28.10 17.25
CA LEU A 64 13.28 28.29 18.55
C LEU A 64 14.78 28.02 18.44
N LEU A 65 15.17 26.95 17.75
CA LEU A 65 16.57 26.62 17.46
C LEU A 65 17.24 27.69 16.57
N ALA A 66 16.52 28.22 15.58
CA ALA A 66 17.03 29.30 14.74
C ALA A 66 17.30 30.57 15.56
N ILE A 67 16.36 30.97 16.42
CA ILE A 67 16.55 32.12 17.30
C ILE A 67 17.71 31.88 18.28
N ALA A 68 17.75 30.69 18.91
CA ALA A 68 18.81 30.33 19.85
C ALA A 68 20.20 30.35 19.19
N LEU A 69 20.34 29.79 17.99
CA LEU A 69 21.60 29.79 17.25
C LEU A 69 22.03 31.21 16.85
N ALA A 70 21.10 32.06 16.40
CA ALA A 70 21.40 33.44 16.08
C ALA A 70 21.89 34.22 17.32
N PHE A 71 21.26 34.04 18.48
CA PHE A 71 21.72 34.64 19.73
C PHE A 71 23.07 34.07 20.18
N TRP A 72 23.32 32.78 20.00
CA TRP A 72 24.59 32.16 20.31
C TRP A 72 25.73 32.72 19.45
N ILE A 73 25.53 32.82 18.13
CA ILE A 73 26.49 33.45 17.20
C ILE A 73 26.75 34.90 17.60
N ARG A 74 25.69 35.65 17.89
CA ARG A 74 25.81 37.04 18.35
C ARG A 74 26.62 37.15 19.64
N ALA A 75 26.36 36.31 20.62
CA ALA A 75 27.02 36.35 21.93
C ALA A 75 28.50 35.96 21.83
N TRP A 76 28.83 34.94 21.02
CA TRP A 76 30.19 34.43 20.91
C TRP A 76 31.08 35.26 19.96
N TRP A 77 30.51 35.74 18.86
CA TRP A 77 31.25 36.48 17.82
C TRP A 77 31.10 38.00 17.91
N GLY A 78 30.25 38.51 18.81
CA GLY A 78 29.90 39.93 18.87
C GLY A 78 29.18 40.43 17.61
N ALA A 79 28.61 39.53 16.81
CA ALA A 79 28.07 39.86 15.49
C ALA A 79 26.83 40.79 15.60
N PRO A 80 26.66 41.73 14.64
CA PRO A 80 25.41 42.47 14.50
C PRO A 80 24.23 41.50 14.32
N PRO A 81 23.02 41.84 14.81
CA PRO A 81 21.87 40.93 14.75
C PRO A 81 21.60 40.46 13.31
N ALA A 82 21.61 41.36 12.34
CA ALA A 82 21.39 41.03 10.93
C ALA A 82 22.34 39.93 10.42
N ILE A 83 23.63 40.02 10.75
CA ILE A 83 24.64 39.05 10.31
C ILE A 83 24.43 37.71 11.02
N ALA A 84 24.16 37.72 12.33
CA ALA A 84 23.94 36.49 13.09
C ALA A 84 22.72 35.71 12.57
N PHE A 85 21.60 36.40 12.28
CA PHE A 85 20.42 35.77 11.70
C PHE A 85 20.65 35.29 10.26
N LEU A 86 21.41 36.02 9.45
CA LEU A 86 21.74 35.63 8.08
C LEU A 86 22.63 34.39 8.03
N VAL A 87 23.64 34.30 8.90
CA VAL A 87 24.49 33.10 9.03
C VAL A 87 23.65 31.91 9.50
N THR A 88 22.82 32.08 10.53
CA THR A 88 21.91 31.03 10.98
C THR A 88 20.99 30.55 9.86
N ALA A 89 20.35 31.47 9.11
CA ALA A 89 19.52 31.11 7.98
C ALA A 89 20.31 30.31 6.92
N GLY A 90 21.54 30.74 6.62
CA GLY A 90 22.46 30.01 5.74
C GLY A 90 22.74 28.58 6.20
N VAL A 91 22.96 28.37 7.50
CA VAL A 91 23.16 27.02 8.09
C VAL A 91 21.92 26.15 7.89
N PHE A 92 20.73 26.65 8.20
CA PHE A 92 19.48 25.89 8.01
C PHE A 92 19.20 25.59 6.53
N LEU A 93 19.46 26.53 5.63
CA LEU A 93 19.33 26.32 4.19
C LEU A 93 20.32 25.27 3.67
N LEU A 94 21.56 25.26 4.17
CA LEU A 94 22.55 24.25 3.81
C LEU A 94 22.11 22.86 4.26
N ILE A 95 21.65 22.72 5.51
CA ILE A 95 21.10 21.47 6.04
C ILE A 95 19.89 21.02 5.20
N ALA A 96 18.93 21.93 4.94
CA ALA A 96 17.76 21.64 4.12
C ALA A 96 18.14 21.20 2.70
N GLY A 97 19.16 21.84 2.09
CA GLY A 97 19.70 21.48 0.79
C GLY A 97 20.28 20.06 0.77
N ILE A 98 21.01 19.66 1.81
CA ILE A 98 21.54 18.29 1.95
C ILE A 98 20.38 17.27 2.02
N PHE A 99 19.39 17.52 2.87
CA PHE A 99 18.23 16.61 2.98
C PHE A 99 17.43 16.55 1.68
N ALA A 100 17.24 17.68 0.99
CA ALA A 100 16.58 17.71 -0.31
C ALA A 100 17.35 16.91 -1.37
N ALA A 101 18.68 17.01 -1.38
CA ALA A 101 19.53 16.22 -2.28
C ALA A 101 19.44 14.71 -1.98
N LEU A 102 19.49 14.31 -0.70
CA LEU A 102 19.33 12.91 -0.28
C LEU A 102 17.95 12.36 -0.64
N ALA A 103 16.90 13.14 -0.40
CA ALA A 103 15.53 12.79 -0.79
C ALA A 103 15.43 12.61 -2.31
N ALA A 104 15.93 13.57 -3.09
CA ALA A 104 15.94 13.49 -4.55
C ALA A 104 16.74 12.27 -5.06
N ALA A 105 17.90 11.98 -4.46
CA ALA A 105 18.68 10.80 -4.81
C ALA A 105 17.93 9.49 -4.52
N LYS A 106 17.18 9.43 -3.42
CA LYS A 106 16.36 8.27 -3.07
C LYS A 106 15.17 8.12 -4.00
N PHE A 107 14.46 9.20 -4.32
CA PHE A 107 13.35 9.17 -5.27
C PHE A 107 13.79 8.78 -6.68
N LYS A 108 14.95 9.24 -7.15
CA LYS A 108 15.51 8.84 -8.44
C LYS A 108 15.84 7.34 -8.54
N ARG A 109 16.06 6.67 -7.41
CA ARG A 109 16.33 5.22 -7.37
C ARG A 109 15.06 4.37 -7.34
N ILE A 110 13.88 4.97 -7.14
CA ILE A 110 12.60 4.26 -7.17
C ILE A 110 12.20 4.15 -8.65
N SER A 111 12.56 3.03 -9.29
CA SER A 111 12.02 2.70 -10.61
C SER A 111 10.54 2.31 -10.46
N PRO A 112 9.65 2.74 -11.36
CA PRO A 112 8.26 2.28 -11.34
C PRO A 112 8.22 0.74 -11.40
N PRO A 113 7.25 0.07 -10.75
CA PRO A 113 7.18 -1.38 -10.73
C PRO A 113 6.76 -1.92 -12.10
N GLU A 114 7.70 -1.96 -13.05
CA GLU A 114 7.45 -2.28 -14.46
C GLU A 114 6.80 -3.65 -14.64
N ARG A 115 7.23 -4.65 -13.86
CA ARG A 115 6.63 -6.00 -13.89
C ARG A 115 5.17 -5.97 -13.45
N SER A 116 4.85 -5.27 -12.36
CA SER A 116 3.47 -5.15 -11.87
C SER A 116 2.58 -4.40 -12.85
N ILE A 117 3.10 -3.35 -13.48
CA ILE A 117 2.39 -2.60 -14.53
C ILE A 117 2.15 -3.49 -15.76
N ARG A 118 3.14 -4.27 -16.18
CA ARG A 118 3.03 -5.20 -17.32
C ARG A 118 2.00 -6.30 -17.05
N SER A 119 2.08 -6.97 -15.90
CA SER A 119 1.11 -7.99 -15.50
C SER A 119 -0.30 -7.43 -15.39
N ALA A 120 -0.49 -6.24 -14.83
CA ALA A 120 -1.81 -5.60 -14.77
C ALA A 120 -2.37 -5.30 -16.17
N LYS A 121 -1.53 -4.86 -17.11
CA LYS A 121 -1.93 -4.63 -18.51
C LYS A 121 -2.30 -5.92 -19.23
N GLU A 122 -1.52 -6.99 -19.05
CA GLU A 122 -1.83 -8.32 -19.59
C GLU A 122 -3.18 -8.82 -19.05
N SER A 123 -3.41 -8.77 -17.74
CA SER A 123 -4.70 -9.15 -17.14
C SER A 123 -5.87 -8.34 -17.69
N ALA A 124 -5.73 -7.01 -17.80
CA ALA A 124 -6.76 -6.15 -18.39
C ALA A 124 -7.04 -6.48 -19.86
N SER A 125 -6.00 -6.80 -20.65
CA SER A 125 -6.14 -7.17 -22.06
C SER A 125 -6.92 -8.48 -22.25
N VAL A 126 -6.65 -9.49 -21.42
CA VAL A 126 -7.36 -10.78 -21.44
C VAL A 126 -8.83 -10.60 -21.07
N LEU A 127 -9.12 -9.82 -20.03
CA LEU A 127 -10.48 -9.51 -19.58
C LEU A 127 -11.28 -8.69 -20.60
N SER A 128 -10.64 -7.76 -21.31
CA SER A 128 -11.29 -6.96 -22.36
C SER A 128 -11.68 -7.75 -23.61
N GLY A 129 -11.05 -8.92 -23.83
CA GLY A 129 -11.36 -9.83 -24.93
C GLY A 129 -12.59 -10.71 -24.71
N VAL A 130 -13.09 -10.81 -23.47
CA VAL A 130 -14.25 -11.65 -23.13
C VAL A 130 -15.54 -10.85 -23.33
N ARG A 131 -16.18 -11.00 -24.51
CA ARG A 131 -17.56 -10.54 -24.69
C ARG A 131 -18.48 -11.33 -23.75
N PRO A 132 -19.36 -10.67 -22.95
CA PRO A 132 -20.37 -11.38 -22.18
C PRO A 132 -21.21 -12.22 -23.13
N HIS A 133 -21.17 -13.54 -22.99
CA HIS A 133 -22.07 -14.41 -23.73
C HIS A 133 -23.50 -14.07 -23.26
N PRO A 134 -24.38 -13.60 -24.15
CA PRO A 134 -25.78 -13.46 -23.81
C PRO A 134 -26.29 -14.87 -23.50
N ARG A 135 -26.59 -15.17 -22.24
CA ARG A 135 -27.51 -16.28 -21.95
C ARG A 135 -28.76 -15.95 -22.74
N ALA A 136 -29.05 -16.76 -23.76
CA ALA A 136 -30.35 -16.77 -24.39
C ALA A 136 -31.36 -16.85 -23.25
N ALA A 137 -32.16 -15.80 -23.09
CA ALA A 137 -33.29 -15.81 -22.22
C ALA A 137 -34.16 -16.98 -22.68
N ALA A 138 -34.10 -18.10 -21.95
CA ALA A 138 -35.12 -19.13 -22.00
C ALA A 138 -36.39 -18.53 -21.35
N ASN A 139 -36.97 -17.57 -22.06
CA ASN A 139 -38.38 -17.20 -22.00
C ASN A 139 -39.12 -18.50 -22.34
N GLY A 140 -39.92 -19.11 -21.46
CA GLY A 140 -40.94 -18.41 -20.71
C GLY A 140 -42.01 -17.90 -21.67
N LYS A 141 -42.56 -18.77 -22.54
CA LYS A 141 -43.86 -18.66 -23.23
C LYS A 141 -44.06 -19.84 -24.20
N ALA A 142 -44.61 -20.95 -23.70
CA ALA A 142 -45.41 -21.84 -24.51
C ALA A 142 -46.86 -21.67 -24.05
N GLY A 143 -47.60 -20.81 -24.76
CA GLY A 143 -49.05 -20.73 -24.63
C GLY A 143 -49.71 -21.76 -25.55
N THR A 144 -50.84 -22.31 -25.12
CA THR A 144 -51.89 -22.75 -26.04
C THR A 144 -53.25 -22.60 -25.35
N PRO A 145 -54.24 -21.95 -25.97
CA PRO A 145 -55.64 -21.97 -25.55
C PRO A 145 -56.36 -23.16 -26.20
N VAL A 146 -57.13 -23.91 -25.40
CA VAL A 146 -58.33 -24.67 -25.80
C VAL A 146 -59.25 -24.77 -24.58
#